data_AF-A0A8T6WUI1-F1
#
_entry.id   AF-A0A8T6WUI1-F1
#
_cell.length_a   1.000
_cell.length_b   1.000
_cell.length_c   1.000
_cell.angle_alpha   90.00
_cell.angle_beta   90.00
_cell.angle_gamma   90.00
#
_symmetry.space_group_name_H-M   'P 1'
#
loop_
_entity.id
_entity.type
_entity.pdbx_description
1 polymer ?
#
loop_
_entity_poly.entity_id
_entity_poly.type
_entity_poly.pdbx_seq_one_letter_code
_entity_poly.pdbx_strand_id
1 'polypeptide(L)'
;MPKEIAIEVADLKKWFPLRKGFLETLMSRKQSFVRAVDGVNFKIKRGEVFGLAGESGSGKTTTGRLLLKLIEPTSGNIYFKGEDITSLPEKGLKPLRRRMQIIFQDPYESLNPRMTISDILAEPVIVQKTASAEVEVKDKVVQILNDVELVPPEEFLLRYPHEL
;
A
#
# COMPACT_ATOMS: atom_id res chain seq x y z
N MET A 1 1.13 26.20 -16.12
CA MET A 1 2.28 25.30 -15.94
C MET A 1 1.78 23.86 -16.09
N PRO A 2 2.45 22.98 -16.85
CA PRO A 2 2.05 21.57 -16.92
C PRO A 2 2.10 20.96 -15.51
N LYS A 3 1.03 20.25 -15.11
CA LYS A 3 0.98 19.60 -13.79
C LYS A 3 2.08 18.54 -13.72
N GLU A 4 2.92 18.64 -12.69
CA GLU A 4 3.97 17.69 -12.33
C GLU A 4 3.39 16.25 -12.27
N ILE A 5 4.05 15.28 -12.90
CA ILE A 5 3.64 13.86 -12.82
C ILE A 5 4.10 13.32 -11.47
N ALA A 6 3.15 12.81 -10.68
CA ALA A 6 3.42 12.22 -9.37
C ALA A 6 3.78 10.74 -9.48
N ILE A 7 3.07 9.99 -10.33
CA ILE A 7 3.32 8.57 -10.58
C ILE A 7 3.30 8.34 -12.09
N GLU A 8 4.27 7.59 -12.59
CA GLU A 8 4.29 7.10 -13.98
C GLU A 8 4.57 5.60 -14.00
N VAL A 9 3.81 4.90 -14.84
CA VAL A 9 3.88 3.44 -15.01
C VAL A 9 4.11 3.13 -16.48
N ALA A 10 5.13 2.35 -16.77
CA ALA A 10 5.52 1.98 -18.12
C ALA A 10 5.67 0.46 -18.27
N ASP A 11 4.92 -0.13 -19.21
CA ASP A 11 4.88 -1.57 -19.53
C ASP A 11 4.85 -2.49 -18.30
N LEU A 12 4.10 -2.11 -17.26
CA LEU A 12 4.11 -2.82 -15.99
C LEU A 12 3.44 -4.19 -16.13
N LYS A 13 4.14 -5.24 -15.70
CA LYS A 13 3.68 -6.63 -15.75
C LYS A 13 3.87 -7.32 -14.41
N LYS A 14 2.89 -8.15 -14.04
CA LYS A 14 2.99 -9.07 -12.90
C LYS A 14 2.32 -10.39 -13.24
N TRP A 15 3.14 -11.41 -13.41
CA TRP A 15 2.73 -12.76 -13.73
C TRP A 15 3.05 -13.67 -12.54
N PHE A 16 2.04 -14.40 -12.07
CA PHE A 16 2.16 -15.35 -10.98
C PHE A 16 2.28 -16.77 -11.53
N PRO A 17 3.27 -17.57 -11.11
CA PRO A 17 3.38 -18.95 -11.56
C PRO A 17 2.20 -19.78 -11.03
N LEU A 18 1.58 -20.56 -11.90
CA LEU A 18 0.61 -21.56 -11.49
C LEU A 18 1.35 -22.75 -10.86
N ARG A 19 0.95 -23.14 -9.65
CA ARG A 19 1.45 -24.38 -9.02
C ARG A 19 0.84 -25.56 -9.78
N LYS A 20 1.69 -26.33 -10.46
CA LYS A 20 1.31 -27.61 -11.06
C LYS A 20 1.43 -28.73 -10.02
N GLY A 21 0.58 -29.75 -10.13
CA GLY A 21 0.73 -30.98 -9.35
C GLY A 21 2.03 -31.72 -9.72
N PHE A 22 2.50 -32.60 -8.84
CA PHE A 22 3.74 -33.39 -9.05
C PHE A 22 3.73 -34.17 -10.38
N LEU A 23 2.59 -34.80 -10.73
CA LEU A 23 2.43 -35.56 -11.98
C LEU A 23 2.48 -34.68 -13.24
N GLU A 24 1.89 -33.48 -13.17
CA GLU A 24 1.83 -32.54 -14.31
C GLU A 24 3.18 -31.86 -14.56
N THR A 25 3.95 -31.61 -13.49
CA THR A 25 5.33 -31.10 -13.58
C THR A 25 6.26 -32.10 -14.27
N LEU A 26 6.04 -33.42 -14.08
CA LEU A 26 6.85 -34.46 -14.70
C LEU A 26 6.56 -34.60 -16.22
N MET A 27 5.30 -34.41 -16.62
CA MET A 27 4.87 -34.53 -18.02
C MET A 27 5.01 -33.23 -18.83
N SER A 28 5.03 -32.06 -18.18
CA SER A 28 4.98 -30.76 -18.86
C SER A 28 6.15 -29.86 -18.48
N ARG A 29 7.07 -29.61 -19.44
CA ARG A 29 8.22 -28.68 -19.25
C ARG A 29 7.85 -27.19 -19.30
N LYS A 30 6.61 -26.82 -19.64
CA LYS A 30 6.19 -25.41 -19.73
C LYS A 30 5.57 -24.94 -18.42
N GLN A 31 6.19 -23.94 -17.79
CA GLN A 31 5.61 -23.21 -16.65
C GLN A 31 4.45 -22.34 -17.15
N SER A 32 3.26 -22.50 -16.56
CA SER A 32 2.10 -21.66 -16.84
C SER A 32 2.03 -20.50 -15.84
N PHE A 33 1.45 -19.37 -16.25
CA PHE A 33 1.34 -18.16 -15.43
C PHE A 33 -0.06 -17.55 -15.49
N VAL A 34 -0.52 -17.00 -14.37
CA VAL A 34 -1.63 -16.05 -14.32
C VAL A 34 -1.08 -14.65 -14.54
N ARG A 35 -1.52 -13.99 -15.60
CA ARG A 35 -1.11 -12.61 -15.93
C ARG A 35 -2.04 -11.62 -15.23
N ALA A 36 -1.76 -11.33 -13.96
CA ALA A 36 -2.60 -10.43 -13.17
C ALA A 36 -2.49 -8.97 -13.63
N VAL A 37 -1.32 -8.56 -14.11
CA VAL A 37 -1.09 -7.27 -14.77
C VAL A 37 -0.25 -7.55 -16.01
N ASP A 38 -0.66 -7.05 -17.18
CA ASP A 38 0.01 -7.36 -18.45
C ASP A 38 0.17 -6.12 -19.34
N GLY A 39 1.26 -5.37 -19.15
CA GLY A 39 1.65 -4.25 -20.02
C GLY A 39 0.84 -2.98 -19.81
N VAL A 40 0.49 -2.66 -18.56
CA VAL A 40 -0.28 -1.45 -18.26
C VAL A 40 0.59 -0.20 -18.28
N ASN A 41 0.03 0.89 -18.79
CA ASN A 41 0.70 2.19 -18.93
C ASN A 41 -0.24 3.30 -18.47
N PHE A 42 0.19 4.14 -17.52
CA PHE A 42 -0.58 5.32 -17.11
C PHE A 42 0.30 6.32 -16.35
N LYS A 43 -0.22 7.55 -16.22
CA LYS A 43 0.39 8.63 -15.45
C LYS A 43 -0.66 9.24 -14.53
N ILE A 44 -0.27 9.55 -13.30
CA ILE A 44 -1.08 10.25 -12.31
C ILE A 44 -0.38 11.57 -12.00
N LYS A 45 -1.07 12.68 -12.25
CA LYS A 45 -0.57 14.03 -11.97
C LYS A 45 -0.67 14.35 -10.49
N ARG A 46 0.16 15.29 -10.04
CA ARG A 46 0.07 15.82 -8.68
C ARG A 46 -1.32 16.43 -8.42
N GLY A 47 -1.96 15.99 -7.35
CA GLY A 47 -3.31 16.41 -6.95
C GLY A 47 -4.43 15.82 -7.79
N GLU A 48 -4.14 14.84 -8.65
CA GLU A 48 -5.15 14.09 -9.40
C GLU A 48 -5.72 12.95 -8.55
N VAL A 49 -7.05 12.81 -8.58
CA VAL A 49 -7.72 11.61 -8.09
C VAL A 49 -7.83 10.63 -9.24
N PHE A 50 -7.12 9.52 -9.16
CA PHE A 50 -7.09 8.49 -10.19
C PHE A 50 -7.89 7.26 -9.73
N GLY A 51 -8.88 6.86 -10.52
CA GLY A 51 -9.70 5.66 -10.27
C GLY A 51 -9.31 4.52 -11.20
N LEU A 52 -9.11 3.32 -10.64
CA LEU A 52 -8.90 2.07 -11.39
C LEU A 52 -10.09 1.13 -11.14
N ALA A 53 -10.94 0.97 -12.15
CA ALA A 53 -12.14 0.13 -12.09
C ALA A 53 -12.02 -1.11 -12.99
N GLY A 54 -12.84 -2.12 -12.72
CA GLY A 54 -12.86 -3.40 -13.43
C GLY A 54 -13.49 -4.51 -12.59
N GLU A 55 -13.81 -5.64 -13.20
CA GLU A 55 -14.45 -6.79 -12.56
C GLU A 55 -13.58 -7.45 -11.47
N SER A 56 -14.17 -8.26 -10.59
CA SER A 56 -13.40 -9.05 -9.61
C SER A 56 -12.33 -9.88 -10.31
N GLY A 57 -11.12 -9.91 -9.77
CA GLY A 57 -9.99 -10.63 -10.39
C GLY A 57 -9.28 -9.91 -11.54
N SER A 58 -9.72 -8.71 -11.97
CA SER A 58 -9.11 -7.97 -13.09
C SER A 58 -7.72 -7.36 -12.83
N GLY A 59 -7.07 -7.67 -11.70
CA GLY A 59 -5.73 -7.18 -11.39
C GLY A 59 -5.63 -5.85 -10.64
N LYS A 60 -6.75 -5.19 -10.28
CA LYS A 60 -6.74 -3.87 -9.59
C LYS A 60 -5.88 -3.85 -8.32
N THR A 61 -6.14 -4.79 -7.41
CA THR A 61 -5.41 -4.93 -6.15
C THR A 61 -3.93 -5.24 -6.40
N THR A 62 -3.62 -6.04 -7.43
CA THR A 62 -2.25 -6.32 -7.84
C THR A 62 -1.55 -5.06 -8.33
N THR A 63 -2.19 -4.26 -9.19
CA THR A 63 -1.66 -2.96 -9.65
C THR A 63 -1.36 -2.03 -8.49
N GLY A 64 -2.30 -1.84 -7.55
CA GLY A 64 -2.08 -1.00 -6.38
C GLY A 64 -0.89 -1.46 -5.51
N ARG A 65 -0.77 -2.77 -5.28
CA ARG A 65 0.36 -3.34 -4.52
C ARG A 65 1.70 -3.21 -5.24
N LEU A 66 1.72 -3.27 -6.58
CA LEU A 66 2.92 -3.03 -7.40
C LEU A 66 3.39 -1.57 -7.25
N LEU A 67 2.48 -0.60 -7.38
CA LEU A 67 2.80 0.84 -7.26
C LEU A 67 3.49 1.19 -5.94
N LEU A 68 3.07 0.53 -4.86
CA LEU A 68 3.60 0.71 -3.51
C LEU A 68 4.81 -0.17 -3.21
N LYS A 69 5.28 -0.96 -4.20
CA LYS A 69 6.40 -1.88 -4.03
C LYS A 69 6.20 -2.87 -2.87
N LEU A 70 4.93 -3.26 -2.63
CA LEU A 70 4.58 -4.34 -1.69
C LEU A 70 4.76 -5.72 -2.33
N ILE A 71 4.72 -5.77 -3.67
CA ILE A 71 5.12 -6.92 -4.47
C ILE A 71 6.00 -6.45 -5.62
N GLU A 72 6.93 -7.31 -6.04
CA GLU A 72 7.82 -7.03 -7.15
C GLU A 72 7.14 -7.23 -8.50
N PRO A 73 7.31 -6.32 -9.49
CA PRO A 73 6.89 -6.57 -10.86
C PRO A 73 7.65 -7.73 -11.48
N THR A 74 7.04 -8.38 -12.46
CA THR A 74 7.75 -9.30 -13.37
C THR A 74 8.61 -8.52 -14.35
N SER A 75 8.11 -7.39 -14.85
CA SER A 75 8.84 -6.44 -15.69
C SER A 75 8.11 -5.08 -15.75
N GLY A 76 8.73 -4.10 -16.42
CA GLY A 76 8.24 -2.73 -16.54
C GLY A 76 8.81 -1.83 -15.45
N ASN A 77 8.41 -0.56 -15.47
CA ASN A 77 8.95 0.48 -14.60
C ASN A 77 7.84 1.25 -13.87
N ILE A 78 8.17 1.68 -12.66
CA ILE A 78 7.34 2.51 -11.79
C ILE A 78 8.20 3.72 -11.38
N TYR A 79 7.73 4.91 -11.71
CA TYR A 79 8.37 6.17 -11.35
C TYR A 79 7.52 6.91 -10.33
N PHE A 80 8.15 7.38 -9.26
CA PHE A 80 7.53 8.27 -8.29
C PHE A 80 8.24 9.62 -8.32
N LYS A 81 7.51 10.67 -8.72
CA LYS A 81 8.03 12.03 -8.90
C LYS A 81 9.31 12.09 -9.74
N GLY A 82 9.34 11.29 -10.82
CA GLY A 82 10.46 11.20 -11.76
C GLY A 82 11.59 10.27 -11.34
N GLU A 83 11.60 9.73 -10.12
CA GLU A 83 12.58 8.73 -9.67
C GLU A 83 12.07 7.32 -9.97
N ASP A 84 12.89 6.48 -10.61
CA ASP A 84 12.57 5.06 -10.82
C ASP A 84 12.67 4.31 -9.49
N ILE A 85 11.53 3.80 -9.00
CA ILE A 85 11.45 3.05 -7.75
C ILE A 85 11.42 1.53 -7.94
N THR A 86 11.44 1.07 -9.19
CA THR A 86 11.21 -0.34 -9.57
C THR A 86 12.23 -1.28 -8.95
N SER A 87 13.49 -0.86 -8.90
CA SER A 87 14.61 -1.68 -8.42
C SER A 87 15.26 -1.13 -7.16
N LEU A 88 14.61 -0.17 -6.48
CA LEU A 88 15.15 0.38 -5.25
C LEU A 88 15.22 -0.71 -4.17
N PRO A 89 16.37 -0.86 -3.48
CA PRO A 89 16.45 -1.73 -2.33
C PRO A 89 15.59 -1.18 -1.19
N GLU A 90 15.29 -2.00 -0.20
CA GLU A 90 14.45 -1.62 0.93
C GLU A 90 14.92 -0.32 1.63
N LYS A 91 16.24 -0.13 1.75
CA LYS A 91 16.81 1.09 2.33
C LYS A 91 16.41 2.35 1.54
N GLY A 92 16.31 2.27 0.22
CA GLY A 92 15.86 3.36 -0.65
C GLY A 92 14.34 3.54 -0.65
N LEU A 93 13.58 2.45 -0.49
CA LEU A 93 12.11 2.51 -0.40
C LEU A 93 11.60 3.04 0.94
N LYS A 94 12.32 2.79 2.05
CA LYS A 94 11.85 3.12 3.40
C LYS A 94 11.46 4.61 3.57
N PRO A 95 12.25 5.60 3.11
CA PRO A 95 11.84 7.01 3.15
C PRO A 95 10.60 7.30 2.29
N LEU A 96 10.44 6.61 1.16
CA LEU A 96 9.32 6.80 0.24
C LEU A 96 8.00 6.25 0.79
N ARG A 97 8.05 5.18 1.60
CA ARG A 97 6.86 4.60 2.27
C ARG A 97 6.10 5.63 3.12
N ARG A 98 6.75 6.68 3.63
CA ARG A 98 6.09 7.80 4.34
C ARG A 98 5.19 8.65 3.45
N ARG A 99 5.48 8.68 2.16
CA ARG A 99 4.78 9.47 1.14
C ARG A 99 3.78 8.63 0.34
N MET A 100 3.68 7.35 0.67
CA MET A 100 2.93 6.32 -0.04
C MET A 100 2.13 5.50 0.98
N GLN A 101 1.03 6.06 1.48
CA GLN A 101 0.17 5.37 2.44
C GLN A 101 -0.87 4.51 1.72
N ILE A 102 -1.27 3.41 2.33
CA ILE A 102 -2.28 2.48 1.83
C ILE A 102 -3.38 2.30 2.87
N ILE A 103 -4.62 2.22 2.39
CA ILE A 103 -5.77 1.71 3.14
C ILE A 103 -6.21 0.43 2.42
N PHE A 104 -6.30 -0.67 3.16
CA PHE A 104 -6.68 -1.97 2.59
C PHE A 104 -8.20 -2.06 2.41
N GLN A 105 -8.64 -2.96 1.52
CA GLN A 105 -10.07 -3.19 1.24
C GLN A 105 -10.84 -3.64 2.48
N ASP A 106 -10.23 -4.53 3.27
CA ASP A 106 -10.67 -4.82 4.63
C ASP A 106 -9.72 -4.10 5.59
N PRO A 107 -10.16 -3.01 6.25
CA PRO A 107 -9.32 -2.30 7.19
C PRO A 107 -9.04 -3.12 8.45
N TYR A 108 -9.96 -3.99 8.88
CA TYR A 108 -9.81 -4.78 10.11
C TYR A 108 -8.70 -5.82 9.99
N GLU A 109 -8.48 -6.39 8.79
CA GLU A 109 -7.34 -7.29 8.55
C GLU A 109 -5.98 -6.62 8.77
N SER A 110 -5.91 -5.29 8.66
CA SER A 110 -4.68 -4.53 8.89
C SER A 110 -4.48 -4.09 10.34
N LEU A 111 -5.50 -4.23 11.20
CA LEU A 111 -5.45 -3.84 12.60
C LEU A 111 -5.13 -5.04 13.49
N ASN A 112 -4.27 -4.85 14.48
CA ASN A 112 -4.09 -5.86 15.53
C ASN A 112 -5.26 -5.78 16.52
N PRO A 113 -6.13 -6.79 16.62
CA PRO A 113 -7.32 -6.72 17.47
C PRO A 113 -7.00 -6.68 18.97
N ARG A 114 -5.74 -6.94 19.34
CA ARG A 114 -5.24 -6.89 20.73
C ARG A 114 -4.68 -5.52 21.12
N MET A 115 -4.60 -4.58 20.19
CA MET A 115 -4.12 -3.22 20.43
C MET A 115 -5.31 -2.27 20.56
N THR A 116 -5.19 -1.29 21.47
CA THR A 116 -6.19 -0.22 21.56
C THR A 116 -6.10 0.71 20.36
N ILE A 117 -7.12 1.54 20.12
CA ILE A 117 -7.07 2.59 19.10
C ILE A 117 -5.87 3.52 19.33
N SER A 118 -5.59 3.88 20.58
CA SER A 118 -4.40 4.68 20.92
C SER A 118 -3.11 3.99 20.47
N ASP A 119 -2.95 2.70 20.75
CA ASP A 119 -1.75 1.95 20.36
C ASP A 119 -1.60 1.85 18.83
N ILE A 120 -2.70 1.57 18.14
CA ILE A 120 -2.77 1.46 16.68
C ILE A 120 -2.36 2.77 16.01
N LEU A 121 -2.85 3.91 16.52
CA LEU A 121 -2.54 5.22 15.96
C LEU A 121 -1.13 5.71 16.37
N ALA A 122 -0.64 5.31 17.54
CA ALA A 122 0.70 5.65 18.02
C ALA A 122 1.80 4.91 17.25
N GLU A 123 1.60 3.65 16.87
CA GLU A 123 2.59 2.83 16.17
C GLU A 123 3.18 3.53 14.91
N PRO A 124 2.39 3.99 13.92
CA PRO A 124 2.94 4.66 12.75
C PRO A 124 3.60 5.99 13.09
N VAL A 125 3.12 6.70 14.12
CA VAL A 125 3.74 7.96 14.58
C VAL A 125 5.18 7.71 15.06
N ILE A 126 5.37 6.64 15.84
CA ILE A 126 6.65 6.23 16.44
C ILE A 126 7.57 5.60 15.38
N VAL A 127 7.08 4.61 14.62
CA VAL A 127 7.87 3.90 13.61
C VAL A 127 8.38 4.86 12.54
N GLN A 128 7.54 5.83 12.16
CA GLN A 128 7.95 6.87 11.23
C GLN A 128 8.70 8.00 11.94
N LYS A 129 8.88 8.06 13.25
CA LYS A 129 9.59 9.16 13.93
C LYS A 129 9.00 10.53 13.56
N THR A 130 7.67 10.64 13.57
CA THR A 130 6.98 11.93 13.37
C THR A 130 6.80 12.70 14.68
N ALA A 131 6.90 12.01 15.80
CA ALA A 131 7.07 12.50 17.17
C ALA A 131 7.95 11.49 17.92
N SER A 132 8.61 11.93 18.99
CA SER A 132 9.47 11.04 19.81
C SER A 132 9.17 11.12 21.29
N ALA A 133 8.70 12.27 21.80
CA ALA A 133 8.27 12.36 23.19
C ALA A 133 6.87 11.76 23.36
N GLU A 134 6.63 11.07 24.47
CA GLU A 134 5.35 10.41 24.76
C GLU A 134 4.16 11.39 24.68
N VAL A 135 4.35 12.61 25.19
CA VAL A 135 3.35 13.68 25.12
C VAL A 135 3.04 14.07 23.68
N GLU A 136 4.05 14.24 22.82
CA GLU A 136 3.86 14.58 21.41
C GLU A 136 3.14 13.48 20.63
N VAL A 137 3.42 12.21 20.96
CA VAL A 137 2.73 11.06 20.35
C VAL A 137 1.26 11.07 20.74
N LYS A 138 0.96 11.27 22.02
CA LYS A 138 -0.41 11.35 22.52
C LYS A 138 -1.19 12.50 21.87
N ASP A 139 -0.59 13.68 21.77
CA ASP A 139 -1.21 14.85 21.15
C ASP A 139 -1.53 14.59 19.67
N LYS A 140 -0.63 13.91 18.95
CA LYS A 140 -0.89 13.48 17.56
C LYS A 140 -2.02 12.47 17.45
N VAL A 141 -2.09 11.49 18.35
CA VAL A 141 -3.19 10.50 18.36
C VAL A 141 -4.52 11.21 18.57
N VAL A 142 -4.60 12.13 19.54
CA VAL A 142 -5.79 12.95 19.79
C VAL A 142 -6.13 13.79 18.57
N GLN A 143 -5.15 14.41 17.93
CA GLN A 143 -5.37 15.18 16.71
C GLN A 143 -5.94 14.30 15.58
N ILE A 144 -5.38 13.11 15.36
CA ILE A 144 -5.86 12.18 14.32
C ILE A 144 -7.32 11.79 14.57
N LEU A 145 -7.70 11.49 15.82
CA LEU A 145 -9.09 11.16 16.16
C LEU A 145 -10.05 12.32 15.85
N ASN A 146 -9.64 13.56 16.14
CA ASN A 146 -10.42 14.74 15.75
C ASN A 146 -10.51 14.90 14.22
N ASP A 147 -9.41 14.70 13.49
CA ASP A 147 -9.35 14.84 12.03
C ASP A 147 -10.28 13.84 11.31
N VAL A 148 -10.57 12.69 11.94
CA VAL A 148 -11.50 11.66 11.43
C VAL A 148 -12.88 11.69 12.11
N GLU A 149 -13.20 12.75 12.84
CA GLU A 149 -14.50 12.99 13.48
C GLU A 149 -14.90 11.94 14.55
N LEU A 150 -13.92 11.23 15.14
CA LEU A 150 -14.13 10.37 16.31
C LEU A 150 -14.01 11.21 17.59
N VAL A 151 -15.09 11.92 17.91
CA VAL A 151 -15.16 12.88 19.01
C VAL A 151 -16.21 12.49 20.07
N PRO A 152 -15.93 12.68 21.37
CA PRO A 152 -14.68 13.21 21.93
C PRO A 152 -13.57 12.13 21.99
N PRO A 153 -12.29 12.45 21.65
CA PRO A 153 -11.23 11.45 21.50
C PRO A 153 -11.03 10.53 22.72
N GLU A 154 -11.18 11.07 23.93
CA GLU A 154 -11.05 10.33 25.19
C GLU A 154 -11.96 9.11 25.30
N GLU A 155 -13.10 9.09 24.59
CA GLU A 155 -14.01 7.94 24.56
C GLU A 155 -13.50 6.79 23.69
N PHE A 156 -12.55 7.05 22.78
CA PHE A 156 -12.06 6.08 21.79
C PHE A 156 -10.66 5.56 22.11
N LEU A 157 -9.82 6.32 22.80
CA LEU A 157 -8.41 6.00 23.02
C LEU A 157 -8.17 4.57 23.55
N LEU A 158 -8.99 4.13 24.50
CA LEU A 158 -8.86 2.83 25.17
C LEU A 158 -9.71 1.73 24.53
N ARG A 159 -10.50 2.05 23.51
CA ARG A 159 -11.30 1.04 22.79
C ARG A 159 -10.41 0.15 21.96
N TYR A 160 -10.87 -1.06 21.71
CA TYR A 160 -10.33 -1.96 20.71
C TYR A 160 -11.05 -1.76 19.38
N PRO A 161 -10.48 -2.19 18.24
CA PRO A 161 -11.10 -2.02 16.93
C PRO A 161 -12.54 -2.52 16.83
N HIS A 162 -12.89 -3.60 17.53
CA HIS A 162 -14.23 -4.20 17.50
C HIS A 162 -15.26 -3.46 18.37
N GLU A 163 -14.85 -2.43 19.10
CA GLU A 163 -15.70 -1.59 19.97
C GLU A 163 -15.99 -0.21 19.35
N LEU A 164 -15.53 0.00 18.10
CA LEU A 164 -15.84 1.17 17.27
C LEU A 164 -17.21 1.04 16.60
#